data_AF-A0A3R8N5E5-F1
#
_entry.id   AF-A0A3R8N5E5-F1
#
_cell.length_a   1.000
_cell.length_b   1.000
_cell.length_c   1.000
_cell.angle_alpha   90.00
_cell.angle_beta   90.00
_cell.angle_gamma   90.00
#
_symmetry.space_group_name_H-M   'P 1'
#
loop_
_entity.id
_entity.type
_entity.pdbx_description
1 polymer ?
#
loop_
_entity_poly.entity_id
_entity_poly.type
_entity_poly.pdbx_seq_one_letter_code
_entity_poly.pdbx_strand_id
1 'polypeptide(L)'
;VAGQKVDIQGVTVGKGFAGAMKRWNFGGLRATPGVSVSHRSHGSTGNRQDPGRTFPGKKMAGHLGQETVTTLNVTVWKVDVERGLILIKGAVPG
;
A
#
# COMPACT_ATOMS: atom_id res chain seq x y z
N VAL A 1 -28.35 5.44 5.90
CA VAL A 1 -29.21 4.47 6.63
C VAL A 1 -28.47 3.13 6.74
N ALA A 2 -28.77 2.29 7.74
CA ALA A 2 -28.20 0.94 7.81
C ALA A 2 -28.43 0.18 6.48
N GLY A 3 -27.40 -0.52 6.00
CA GLY A 3 -27.38 -1.19 4.70
C GLY A 3 -26.92 -0.33 3.51
N GLN A 4 -26.83 0.99 3.67
CA GLN A 4 -26.32 1.89 2.62
C GLN A 4 -24.83 1.65 2.37
N LYS A 5 -24.41 1.77 1.10
CA LYS A 5 -23.00 1.80 0.70
C LYS A 5 -22.48 3.24 0.70
N VAL A 6 -21.32 3.42 1.31
CA VAL A 6 -20.62 4.71 1.41
C VAL A 6 -19.15 4.53 1.06
N ASP A 7 -18.55 5.60 0.55
CA ASP A 7 -17.10 5.66 0.31
C ASP A 7 -16.45 6.41 1.48
N ILE A 8 -15.36 5.85 2.02
CA ILE A 8 -14.68 6.40 3.19
C ILE A 8 -13.26 6.76 2.80
N GLN A 9 -12.91 8.03 3.00
CA GLN A 9 -11.58 8.56 2.76
C GLN A 9 -10.85 8.81 4.08
N GLY A 10 -9.57 8.44 4.15
CA GLY A 10 -8.74 8.67 5.32
C GLY A 10 -7.25 8.68 4.98
N VAL A 11 -6.45 9.18 5.90
CA VAL A 11 -4.98 9.15 5.80
C VAL A 11 -4.48 7.83 6.35
N THR A 12 -3.75 7.06 5.53
CA THR A 12 -3.24 5.75 5.94
C THR A 12 -2.11 5.85 6.97
N VAL A 13 -1.96 4.81 7.82
CA VAL A 13 -0.82 4.69 8.75
C VAL A 13 0.51 4.85 8.00
N GLY A 14 1.33 5.81 8.44
CA GLY A 14 2.68 5.99 7.96
C GLY A 14 3.59 4.81 8.32
N LYS A 15 4.27 4.25 7.32
CA LYS A 15 5.24 3.16 7.48
C LYS A 15 6.69 3.62 7.30
N GLY A 16 6.92 4.93 7.19
CA GLY A 16 8.22 5.55 6.97
C GLY A 16 8.84 5.14 5.64
N PHE A 17 10.18 5.10 5.59
CA PHE A 17 10.91 4.61 4.42
C PHE A 17 10.79 3.08 4.31
N ALA A 18 10.11 2.60 3.27
CA ALA A 18 9.88 1.19 3.02
C ALA A 18 10.68 0.68 1.81
N GLY A 19 11.32 -0.48 1.97
CA GLY A 19 11.97 -1.20 0.86
C GLY A 19 10.97 -1.71 -0.19
N ALA A 20 11.47 -2.09 -1.38
CA ALA A 20 10.60 -2.51 -2.49
C ALA A 20 9.68 -3.69 -2.17
N MET A 21 10.14 -4.66 -1.38
CA MET A 21 9.29 -5.79 -0.97
C MET A 21 8.07 -5.33 -0.15
N LYS A 22 8.25 -4.39 0.79
CA LYS A 22 7.16 -3.90 1.66
C LYS A 22 6.26 -2.89 0.93
N ARG A 23 6.86 -2.02 0.10
CA ARG A 23 6.14 -0.95 -0.61
C ARG A 23 5.38 -1.44 -1.85
N TRP A 24 5.94 -2.41 -2.56
CA TRP A 24 5.46 -2.83 -3.88
C TRP A 24 5.28 -4.34 -4.03
N ASN A 25 5.38 -5.09 -2.93
CA ASN A 25 5.18 -6.54 -2.92
C ASN A 25 6.14 -7.30 -3.86
N PHE A 26 7.36 -6.79 -4.06
CA PHE A 26 8.40 -7.50 -4.85
C PHE A 26 8.78 -8.83 -4.17
N GLY A 27 9.07 -9.85 -4.98
CA GLY A 27 9.42 -11.19 -4.51
C GLY A 27 10.80 -11.33 -3.85
N GLY A 28 11.69 -10.34 -4.04
CA GLY A 28 13.07 -10.42 -3.55
C GLY A 28 13.90 -11.49 -4.28
N LEU A 29 15.00 -11.90 -3.66
CA LEU A 29 15.84 -13.00 -4.13
C LEU A 29 15.69 -14.22 -3.22
N ARG A 30 16.17 -15.38 -3.70
CA ARG A 30 16.19 -16.63 -2.93
C ARG A 30 16.85 -16.42 -1.57
N ALA A 31 16.37 -17.13 -0.54
CA ALA A 31 16.99 -17.14 0.78
C ALA A 31 18.34 -17.88 0.76
N THR A 32 18.40 -19.03 0.07
CA THR A 32 19.61 -19.84 -0.14
C THR A 32 19.45 -20.67 -1.43
N PRO A 33 20.54 -21.22 -2.00
CA PRO A 33 21.95 -20.89 -1.81
C PRO A 33 22.43 -19.80 -2.79
N GLY A 34 23.57 -19.17 -2.46
CA GLY A 34 24.35 -18.32 -3.39
C GLY A 34 23.95 -16.84 -3.47
N VAL A 35 22.87 -16.41 -2.80
CA VAL A 35 22.55 -14.99 -2.68
C VAL A 35 23.40 -14.37 -1.58
N SER A 36 24.20 -13.36 -1.93
CA SER A 36 25.03 -12.62 -0.97
C SER A 36 24.43 -11.24 -0.71
N VAL A 37 23.99 -11.00 0.52
CA VAL A 37 23.50 -9.71 1.07
C VAL A 37 22.25 -9.12 0.38
N SER A 38 21.79 -9.70 -0.73
CA SER A 38 20.82 -9.08 -1.64
C SER A 38 19.40 -9.66 -1.56
N HIS A 39 19.10 -10.46 -0.54
CA HIS A 39 17.82 -11.19 -0.36
C HIS A 39 16.57 -10.31 -0.54
N ARG A 40 16.65 -9.04 -0.13
CA ARG A 40 15.54 -8.08 -0.15
C ARG A 40 15.76 -6.91 -1.12
N SER A 41 16.70 -7.06 -2.05
CA SER A 41 17.03 -6.03 -3.03
C SER A 41 15.94 -5.91 -4.11
N HIS A 42 16.01 -4.81 -4.86
CA HIS A 42 15.03 -4.47 -5.90
C HIS A 42 15.16 -5.31 -7.18
N GLY A 43 16.28 -6.01 -7.37
CA GLY A 43 16.63 -6.61 -8.66
C GLY A 43 16.97 -5.56 -9.72
N SER A 44 16.74 -5.88 -10.99
CA SER A 44 17.03 -4.96 -12.10
C SER A 44 16.06 -3.78 -12.17
N THR A 45 16.60 -2.58 -12.39
CA THR A 45 15.83 -1.34 -12.50
C THR A 45 15.56 -0.92 -13.95
N GLY A 46 16.21 -1.54 -14.95
CA GLY A 46 16.08 -1.19 -16.36
C GLY A 46 16.75 -2.19 -17.30
N ASN A 47 16.90 -1.79 -18.57
CA ASN A 47 17.63 -2.54 -19.59
C ASN A 47 19.04 -1.95 -19.79
N ARG A 48 19.80 -2.47 -20.76
CA ARG A 48 21.18 -2.05 -21.09
C ARG A 48 21.19 -0.72 -21.87
N GLN A 49 21.79 -0.71 -23.08
CA GLN A 49 22.14 0.53 -23.79
C GLN A 49 20.93 1.29 -24.32
N ASP A 50 19.91 0.57 -24.76
CA ASP A 50 18.60 1.14 -25.09
C ASP A 50 17.57 0.60 -24.09
N PRO A 51 16.94 1.44 -23.24
CA PRO A 51 16.90 2.92 -23.26
C PRO A 51 18.01 3.63 -22.46
N GLY A 52 18.96 2.90 -21.86
CA GLY A 52 20.09 3.51 -21.14
C GLY A 52 19.72 4.26 -19.86
N ARG A 53 18.48 4.11 -19.37
CA ARG A 53 17.95 4.82 -18.21
C ARG A 53 16.87 4.02 -17.48
N THR A 54 16.62 4.41 -16.24
CA THR A 54 15.42 3.95 -15.52
C THR A 54 14.20 4.76 -15.97
N PHE A 55 13.08 4.08 -16.21
CA PHE A 55 11.83 4.76 -16.58
C PHE A 55 11.23 5.57 -15.41
N PRO A 56 10.61 6.73 -15.68
CA PRO A 56 9.82 7.45 -14.69
C PRO A 56 8.70 6.56 -14.13
N GLY A 57 8.42 6.67 -12.84
CA GLY A 57 7.42 5.83 -12.16
C GLY A 57 7.85 4.39 -11.89
N LYS A 58 9.12 4.03 -12.16
CA LYS A 58 9.65 2.72 -11.77
C LYS A 58 9.51 2.54 -10.26
N LYS A 59 8.86 1.45 -9.86
CA LYS A 59 8.63 1.07 -8.46
C LYS A 59 9.96 0.86 -7.73
N MET A 60 10.24 1.72 -6.75
CA MET A 60 11.46 1.73 -5.93
C MET A 60 11.13 1.92 -4.44
N ALA A 61 12.14 1.74 -3.58
CA ALA A 61 11.99 2.03 -2.15
C ALA A 61 11.68 3.50 -1.93
N GLY A 62 11.04 3.81 -0.80
CA GLY A 62 10.70 5.19 -0.42
C GLY A 62 9.58 5.24 0.60
N HIS A 63 9.06 6.44 0.85
CA HIS A 63 8.00 6.65 1.83
C HIS A 63 6.74 5.86 1.48
N LEU A 64 6.14 5.19 2.47
CA LEU A 64 4.92 4.39 2.33
C LEU A 64 3.91 4.79 3.40
N GLY A 65 2.65 4.93 3.01
CA GLY A 65 1.58 5.40 3.88
C GLY A 65 1.62 6.92 4.07
N GLN A 66 0.82 7.42 5.01
CA GLN A 66 0.55 8.85 5.17
C GLN A 66 0.00 9.50 3.89
N GLU A 67 -0.66 8.69 3.07
CA GLU A 67 -1.33 9.08 1.84
C GLU A 67 -2.84 8.93 2.01
N THR A 68 -3.60 9.78 1.30
CA THR A 68 -5.05 9.77 1.32
C THR A 68 -5.56 8.62 0.46
N VAL A 69 -6.25 7.66 1.07
CA VAL A 69 -6.86 6.51 0.39
C VAL A 69 -8.36 6.54 0.62
N THR A 70 -9.11 6.18 -0.41
CA THR A 70 -10.56 5.97 -0.33
C THR A 70 -10.87 4.49 -0.43
N THR A 71 -11.51 3.93 0.60
CA THR A 71 -12.13 2.60 0.53
C THR A 71 -13.55 2.76 0.03
N LEU A 72 -13.83 2.16 -1.12
CA LEU A 72 -15.11 2.31 -1.81
C LEU A 72 -16.14 1.27 -1.33
N ASN A 73 -17.42 1.61 -1.45
CA ASN A 73 -18.55 0.70 -1.30
C ASN A 73 -18.64 -0.01 0.07
N VAL A 74 -18.21 0.65 1.15
CA VAL A 74 -18.29 0.09 2.49
C VAL A 74 -19.72 0.17 3.02
N THR A 75 -20.19 -0.87 3.70
CA THR A 75 -21.58 -0.94 4.18
C THR A 75 -21.72 -0.35 5.57
N VAL A 76 -22.69 0.56 5.73
CA VAL A 76 -23.12 1.04 7.05
C VAL A 76 -23.87 -0.07 7.76
N TRP A 77 -23.32 -0.59 8.85
CA TRP A 77 -23.94 -1.66 9.63
C TRP A 77 -25.08 -1.13 10.50
N LYS A 78 -24.79 -0.08 11.28
CA LYS A 78 -25.75 0.56 12.18
C LYS A 78 -25.40 2.03 12.34
N VAL A 79 -26.41 2.87 12.55
CA VAL A 79 -26.25 4.26 12.95
C VAL A 79 -26.82 4.40 14.36
N ASP A 80 -26.01 4.88 15.30
CA ASP A 80 -26.41 5.18 16.67
C ASP A 80 -26.50 6.70 16.81
N VAL A 81 -27.72 7.23 16.73
CA VAL A 81 -27.96 8.68 16.72
C VAL A 81 -27.74 9.29 18.11
N GLU A 82 -28.06 8.55 19.18
CA GLU A 82 -27.91 9.03 20.56
C GLU A 82 -26.43 9.28 20.91
N ARG A 83 -25.54 8.40 20.43
CA ARG A 83 -24.09 8.51 20.65
C ARG A 83 -23.34 9.24 19.54
N GLY A 84 -24.01 9.56 18.43
CA GLY A 84 -23.39 10.17 17.24
C GLY A 84 -22.39 9.25 16.53
N LEU A 85 -22.59 7.93 16.57
CA LEU A 85 -21.65 6.93 16.01
C LEU A 85 -22.21 6.27 14.75
N ILE A 86 -21.32 6.00 13.80
CA ILE A 86 -21.61 5.21 12.59
C ILE A 86 -20.76 3.95 12.64
N LEU A 87 -21.42 2.79 12.63
CA LEU A 87 -20.76 1.51 12.61
C LEU A 87 -20.60 1.07 11.16
N ILE A 88 -19.35 0.80 10.78
CA ILE A 88 -18.98 0.42 9.43
C ILE A 88 -18.56 -1.06 9.42
N LYS A 89 -19.06 -1.82 8.45
CA LYS A 89 -18.62 -3.21 8.25
C LYS A 89 -17.38 -3.23 7.36
N GLY A 90 -16.20 -3.35 7.96
CA GLY A 90 -14.94 -3.50 7.23
C GLY A 90 -13.79 -2.70 7.83
N ALA A 91 -12.74 -2.52 7.03
CA ALA A 91 -11.59 -1.69 7.37
C ALA A 91 -11.78 -0.27 6.84
N VAL A 92 -11.33 0.71 7.62
CA VAL A 92 -11.29 2.13 7.26
C VAL A 92 -9.81 2.54 7.12
N PRO A 93 -9.45 3.40 6.15
CA PRO A 93 -8.08 3.92 6.06
C PRO A 93 -7.75 4.76 7.30
N GLY A 94 -6.68 4.40 8.00
CA GLY A 94 -6.29 5.04 9.26
C GLY A 94 -5.43 4.14 10.11
#